data_AF-A0A7I0NTQ1-F1
#
_entry.id   AF-A0A7I0NTQ1-F1
#
_cell.length_a   1.000
_cell.length_b   1.000
_cell.length_c   1.000
_cell.angle_alpha   90.00
_cell.angle_beta   90.00
_cell.angle_gamma   90.00
#
_symmetry.space_group_name_H-M   'P 1'
#
loop_
_entity.id
_entity.type
_entity.pdbx_description
1 polymer ?
#
loop_
_entity_poly.entity_id
_entity_poly.type
_entity_poly.pdbx_seq_one_letter_code
_entity_poly.pdbx_strand_id
1 'polypeptide(L)'
;MTDFGAIDALLAGAKKEVPLPSAEERRTLREELNLSRAQLAQALGVSPSTVGGWESGRDPSGEVREKYAYFLEGARGKLAAEAAEETSAEDSASSESDSQGDAPADARQAEDSGDDDVAVLAAPQPCVLCGEPARHQVAGFPQHLDPAECGSAEAAEPEPQPQSEQGVRVVPVGRRLQAADTPDLIGTAVASALAEHSGDLESATKALVKRAIPDAMALLDHSRMGGRYDVVAHPWMPDVLRKQSSRGADQIWEARPKWSRSELPAGKHEITALDVNGAYLSALKTHLPLGQLEHSTGNHHDRRRAGIHLITPPDWEHDAYLPNPIGSRDEPGPLWVTESTLRLLLRISGPKYGLCDPPEIHESWTSGATEGLLEKFRIALKDARDRAIADKDDVTLEYVKAMYSKFVSTMGESNYNRELYRPDWMHLIRSQAFANLWWKAHRAYDEGLMVVRAMGTDELHVVGDWRAVFAEGRGVTEVKVKDVYTVGTG
;
A
#
# COMPACT_ATOMS: atom_id res chain seq x y z
N MET A 1 11.01 -43.06 31.83
CA MET A 1 10.56 -41.85 32.52
C MET A 1 9.70 -41.11 31.53
N THR A 2 8.43 -40.97 31.87
CA THR A 2 7.32 -40.67 30.95
C THR A 2 7.22 -39.18 30.62
N ASP A 3 6.86 -38.91 29.38
CA ASP A 3 6.76 -37.62 28.69
C ASP A 3 5.56 -36.77 29.15
N PHE A 4 5.35 -36.68 30.46
CA PHE A 4 4.23 -35.93 31.06
C PHE A 4 4.57 -34.46 31.35
N GLY A 5 5.85 -34.06 31.30
CA GLY A 5 6.25 -32.68 31.62
C GLY A 5 5.66 -31.62 30.68
N ALA A 6 5.47 -31.94 29.40
CA ALA A 6 4.79 -31.06 28.45
C ALA A 6 3.28 -30.95 28.73
N ILE A 7 2.66 -32.04 29.19
CA ILE A 7 1.24 -32.09 29.56
C ILE A 7 1.03 -31.33 30.88
N ASP A 8 1.91 -31.51 31.86
CA ASP A 8 1.87 -30.81 33.13
C ASP A 8 2.11 -29.30 32.95
N ALA A 9 3.00 -28.89 32.04
CA ALA A 9 3.21 -27.48 31.69
C ALA A 9 1.98 -26.87 30.99
N LEU A 10 1.30 -27.63 30.12
CA LEU A 10 0.05 -27.21 29.48
C LEU A 10 -1.08 -27.06 30.51
N LEU A 11 -1.22 -28.02 31.43
CA LEU A 11 -2.22 -27.98 32.51
C LEU A 11 -1.93 -26.87 33.52
N ALA A 12 -0.66 -26.58 33.82
CA ALA A 12 -0.26 -25.47 34.67
C ALA A 12 -0.50 -24.09 34.02
N GLY A 13 -0.46 -24.01 32.69
CA GLY A 13 -0.77 -22.80 31.91
C GLY A 13 -2.25 -22.61 31.61
N ALA A 14 -3.09 -23.62 31.81
CA ALA A 14 -4.52 -23.57 31.54
C ALA A 14 -5.25 -22.72 32.60
N LYS A 15 -5.43 -21.43 32.32
CA LYS A 15 -6.31 -20.55 33.11
C LYS A 15 -7.74 -20.64 32.59
N LYS A 16 -8.71 -20.71 33.51
CA LYS A 16 -10.13 -20.59 33.18
C LYS A 16 -10.39 -19.17 32.68
N GLU A 17 -10.81 -19.02 31.43
CA GLU A 17 -11.09 -17.73 30.84
C GLU A 17 -12.23 -17.02 31.59
N VAL A 18 -12.11 -15.70 31.75
CA VAL A 18 -13.16 -14.89 32.37
C VAL A 18 -14.40 -14.95 31.45
N PRO A 19 -15.58 -15.33 31.99
CA PRO A 19 -16.80 -15.35 31.20
C PRO A 19 -17.16 -13.91 30.82
N LEU A 20 -17.49 -13.72 29.54
CA LEU A 20 -17.92 -12.42 29.02
C LEU A 20 -19.43 -12.45 28.76
N PRO A 21 -20.12 -11.30 28.92
CA PRO A 21 -21.52 -11.15 28.54
C PRO A 21 -21.73 -11.28 27.03
N SER A 22 -23.00 -11.25 26.58
CA SER A 22 -23.34 -11.33 25.16
C SER A 22 -22.77 -10.15 24.37
N ALA A 23 -22.62 -10.31 23.05
CA ALA A 23 -22.08 -9.27 22.18
C ALA A 23 -22.92 -7.97 22.21
N GLU A 24 -24.24 -8.13 22.28
CA GLU A 24 -25.19 -7.04 22.42
C GLU A 24 -25.04 -6.33 23.77
N GLU A 25 -24.95 -7.07 24.88
CA GLU A 25 -24.73 -6.48 26.21
C GLU A 25 -23.41 -5.70 26.29
N ARG A 26 -22.34 -6.19 25.64
CA ARG A 26 -21.06 -5.48 25.57
C ARG A 26 -21.20 -4.11 24.89
N ARG A 27 -21.96 -4.07 23.79
CA ARG A 27 -22.23 -2.85 23.03
C ARG A 27 -23.08 -1.87 23.86
N THR A 28 -24.16 -2.36 24.45
CA THR A 28 -25.06 -1.55 25.29
C THR A 28 -24.33 -0.89 26.44
N LEU A 29 -23.52 -1.65 27.21
CA LEU A 29 -22.75 -1.11 28.33
C LEU A 29 -21.78 0.01 27.93
N ARG A 30 -21.22 -0.06 26.72
CA ARG A 30 -20.35 1.01 26.19
C ARG A 30 -21.18 2.24 25.78
N GLU A 31 -22.29 2.02 25.10
CA GLU A 31 -23.15 3.08 24.56
C GLU A 31 -23.88 3.86 25.65
N GLU A 32 -24.37 3.20 26.70
CA GLU A 32 -25.01 3.85 27.86
C GLU A 32 -24.03 4.76 28.62
N LEU A 33 -22.74 4.43 28.62
CA LEU A 33 -21.69 5.29 29.15
C LEU A 33 -21.22 6.39 28.19
N ASN A 34 -21.86 6.54 27.03
CA ASN A 34 -21.50 7.50 25.97
C ASN A 34 -20.04 7.36 25.48
N LEU A 35 -19.49 6.14 25.50
CA LEU A 35 -18.13 5.86 25.04
C LEU A 35 -18.14 5.41 23.58
N SER A 36 -17.29 6.02 22.75
CA SER A 36 -17.04 5.53 21.40
C SER A 36 -16.17 4.27 21.43
N ARG A 37 -16.28 3.42 20.38
CA ARG A 37 -15.36 2.28 20.18
C ARG A 37 -13.89 2.71 20.17
N ALA A 38 -13.59 3.92 19.68
CA ALA A 38 -12.24 4.46 19.62
C ALA A 38 -11.66 4.77 21.01
N GLN A 39 -12.47 5.37 21.89
CA GLN A 39 -12.04 5.66 23.26
C GLN A 39 -11.77 4.38 24.05
N LEU A 40 -12.66 3.39 23.94
CA LEU A 40 -12.47 2.09 24.61
C LEU A 40 -11.24 1.35 24.06
N ALA A 41 -11.06 1.35 22.73
CA ALA A 41 -9.92 0.72 22.08
C ALA A 41 -8.58 1.33 22.52
N GLN A 42 -8.51 2.66 22.62
CA GLN A 42 -7.32 3.37 23.09
C GLN A 42 -6.94 2.96 24.53
N ALA A 43 -7.92 2.86 25.44
CA ALA A 43 -7.68 2.47 26.82
C ALA A 43 -7.21 1.00 26.95
N LEU A 44 -7.64 0.14 26.03
CA LEU A 44 -7.29 -1.29 26.02
C LEU A 44 -6.03 -1.60 25.19
N GLY A 45 -5.46 -0.61 24.49
CA GLY A 45 -4.32 -0.79 23.60
C GLY A 45 -4.63 -1.62 22.34
N VAL A 46 -5.86 -1.55 21.84
CA VAL A 46 -6.33 -2.26 20.63
C VAL A 46 -6.93 -1.30 19.60
N SER A 47 -7.36 -1.82 18.45
CA SER A 47 -8.03 -1.00 17.43
C SER A 47 -9.56 -0.87 17.67
N PRO A 48 -10.21 0.20 17.20
CA PRO A 48 -11.68 0.35 17.29
C PRO A 48 -12.43 -0.79 16.58
N SER A 49 -11.86 -1.32 15.50
CA SER A 49 -12.40 -2.48 14.77
C SER A 49 -12.34 -3.77 15.59
N THR A 50 -11.32 -3.91 16.45
CA THR A 50 -11.18 -5.05 17.37
C THR A 50 -12.32 -5.05 18.38
N VAL A 51 -12.64 -3.88 18.95
CA VAL A 51 -13.81 -3.69 19.84
C VAL A 51 -15.12 -3.95 19.09
N GLY A 52 -15.25 -3.46 17.86
CA GLY A 52 -16.41 -3.76 17.00
C GLY A 52 -16.59 -5.25 16.70
N GLY A 53 -15.49 -5.98 16.52
CA GLY A 53 -15.49 -7.44 16.41
C GLY A 53 -16.01 -8.12 17.68
N TRP A 54 -15.64 -7.61 18.86
CA TRP A 54 -16.11 -8.18 20.13
C TRP A 54 -17.58 -7.94 20.41
N GLU A 55 -18.08 -6.80 19.95
CA GLU A 55 -19.50 -6.39 20.02
C GLU A 55 -20.37 -7.03 18.92
N SER A 56 -19.76 -7.79 18.00
CA SER A 56 -20.47 -8.53 16.93
C SER A 56 -20.33 -10.05 17.05
N GLY A 57 -19.77 -10.55 18.17
CA GLY A 57 -19.75 -11.97 18.51
C GLY A 57 -18.37 -12.63 18.54
N ARG A 58 -17.29 -11.92 18.19
CA ARG A 58 -15.92 -12.42 18.39
C ARG A 58 -15.53 -12.33 19.87
N ASP A 59 -14.72 -13.25 20.37
CA ASP A 59 -14.22 -13.20 21.75
C ASP A 59 -12.74 -12.75 21.81
N PRO A 60 -12.37 -11.87 22.75
CA PRO A 60 -10.96 -11.56 23.04
C PRO A 60 -10.27 -12.74 23.74
N SER A 61 -8.94 -12.78 23.64
CA SER A 61 -8.09 -13.81 24.25
C SER A 61 -6.96 -13.19 25.09
N GLY A 62 -6.46 -13.95 26.06
CA GLY A 62 -5.28 -13.57 26.87
C GLY A 62 -5.50 -12.33 27.74
N GLU A 63 -4.44 -11.55 27.97
CA GLU A 63 -4.45 -10.38 28.86
C GLU A 63 -5.49 -9.32 28.46
N VAL A 64 -5.75 -9.18 27.15
CA VAL A 64 -6.75 -8.23 26.62
C VAL A 64 -8.17 -8.65 27.01
N ARG A 65 -8.45 -9.96 27.12
CA ARG A 65 -9.75 -10.47 27.61
C ARG A 65 -10.00 -10.04 29.06
N GLU A 66 -8.97 -10.10 29.90
CA GLU A 66 -9.06 -9.72 31.31
C GLU A 66 -9.32 -8.21 31.46
N LYS A 67 -8.60 -7.37 30.71
CA LYS A 67 -8.81 -5.91 30.70
C LYS A 67 -10.19 -5.52 30.19
N TYR A 68 -10.68 -6.22 29.16
CA TYR A 68 -12.00 -5.98 28.62
C TYR A 68 -13.11 -6.43 29.57
N ALA A 69 -12.95 -7.58 30.24
CA ALA A 69 -13.88 -8.03 31.27
C ALA A 69 -13.95 -7.04 32.45
N TYR A 70 -12.79 -6.53 32.89
CA TYR A 70 -12.71 -5.51 33.94
C TYR A 70 -13.47 -4.22 33.57
N PHE A 71 -13.33 -3.76 32.33
CA PHE A 71 -14.11 -2.62 31.83
C PHE A 71 -15.62 -2.89 31.89
N LEU A 72 -16.08 -4.05 31.42
CA LEU A 72 -17.51 -4.40 31.38
C LEU A 72 -18.12 -4.51 32.78
N GLU A 73 -17.38 -5.05 33.74
CA GLU A 73 -17.80 -5.11 35.14
C GLU A 73 -17.89 -3.71 35.77
N GLY A 74 -16.88 -2.87 35.53
CA GLY A 74 -16.90 -1.47 35.97
C GLY A 74 -18.03 -0.66 35.35
N ALA A 75 -18.35 -0.92 34.07
CA ALA A 75 -19.45 -0.27 33.37
C ALA A 75 -20.81 -0.61 34.01
N ARG A 76 -21.04 -1.90 34.30
CA ARG A 76 -22.24 -2.35 35.02
C ARG A 76 -22.37 -1.71 36.39
N GLY A 77 -21.28 -1.68 37.17
CA GLY A 77 -21.29 -1.09 38.50
C GLY A 77 -21.63 0.40 38.47
N LYS A 78 -21.12 1.13 37.47
CA LYS A 78 -21.39 2.56 37.32
C LYS A 78 -22.85 2.84 36.93
N LEU A 79 -23.37 2.11 35.94
CA LEU A 79 -24.76 2.26 35.50
C LEU A 79 -25.76 1.86 36.60
N ALA A 80 -25.44 0.84 37.40
CA ALA A 80 -26.26 0.44 38.54
C ALA A 80 -26.26 1.49 39.67
N ALA A 81 -25.14 2.19 39.89
CA ALA A 81 -25.05 3.27 40.86
C ALA A 81 -25.84 4.51 40.40
N GLU A 82 -25.73 4.88 39.12
CA GLU A 82 -26.51 5.97 38.52
C GLU A 82 -28.02 5.70 38.61
N ALA A 83 -28.47 4.47 38.33
CA ALA A 83 -29.87 4.07 38.48
C ALA A 83 -30.36 4.13 39.94
N ALA A 84 -29.51 3.78 40.93
CA ALA A 84 -29.86 3.85 42.34
C ALA A 84 -29.97 5.30 42.85
N GLU A 85 -29.14 6.21 42.33
CA GLU A 85 -29.22 7.65 42.63
C GLU A 85 -30.48 8.27 42.04
N GLU A 86 -30.85 7.94 40.79
CA GLU A 86 -32.10 8.39 40.17
C GLU A 86 -33.35 7.87 40.91
N THR A 87 -33.34 6.59 41.33
CA THR A 87 -34.44 6.00 42.11
C THR A 87 -34.60 6.67 43.49
N SER A 88 -33.48 7.08 44.13
CA SER A 88 -33.52 7.81 45.41
C SER A 88 -33.96 9.27 45.28
N ALA A 89 -33.79 9.87 44.10
CA ALA A 89 -34.26 11.22 43.78
C ALA A 89 -35.77 11.23 43.47
N GLU A 90 -36.30 10.19 42.82
CA GLU A 90 -37.75 10.05 42.55
C GLU A 90 -38.56 9.73 43.81
N ASP A 91 -38.00 9.04 44.81
CA ASP A 91 -38.65 8.79 46.11
C ASP A 91 -38.76 10.07 46.98
N SER A 92 -38.05 11.14 46.60
CA SER A 92 -38.18 12.48 47.21
C SER A 92 -39.14 13.42 46.46
N ALA A 93 -39.61 13.03 45.27
CA ALA A 93 -40.43 13.88 44.39
C ALA A 93 -41.90 13.44 44.30
N SER A 94 -42.31 12.38 45.00
CA SER A 94 -43.70 11.90 45.05
C SER A 94 -44.57 12.66 46.06
N SER A 95 -44.73 13.97 45.84
CA SER A 95 -45.90 14.73 46.31
C SER A 95 -46.20 15.89 45.37
N GLU A 96 -46.89 15.60 44.26
CA GLU A 96 -48.19 16.19 43.94
C GLU A 96 -48.78 15.53 42.68
N SER A 97 -50.09 15.31 42.74
CA SER A 97 -50.93 14.38 42.00
C SER A 97 -51.27 14.74 40.54
N ASP A 98 -51.57 13.68 39.77
CA ASP A 98 -52.71 13.48 38.84
C ASP A 98 -53.00 14.53 37.73
N SER A 99 -53.27 14.17 36.48
CA SER A 99 -54.09 13.03 36.04
C SER A 99 -54.05 12.82 34.51
N GLN A 100 -54.05 11.52 34.14
CA GLN A 100 -54.79 10.80 33.06
C GLN A 100 -54.81 11.39 31.64
N GLY A 101 -54.48 10.67 30.56
CA GLY A 101 -54.48 9.23 30.31
C GLY A 101 -55.21 8.99 28.99
N ASP A 102 -54.59 8.31 28.02
CA ASP A 102 -55.11 7.07 27.42
C ASP A 102 -54.14 6.55 26.32
N ALA A 103 -53.91 5.25 26.34
CA ALA A 103 -53.24 4.43 25.32
C ALA A 103 -54.07 3.12 25.26
N PRO A 104 -54.08 2.30 24.19
CA PRO A 104 -52.86 1.55 23.82
C PRO A 104 -52.74 1.03 22.36
N ALA A 105 -51.52 0.54 22.06
CA ALA A 105 -51.05 -0.64 21.28
C ALA A 105 -51.85 -1.14 20.02
N ASP A 106 -51.27 -1.76 18.98
CA ASP A 106 -50.08 -2.63 18.90
C ASP A 106 -49.67 -2.88 17.42
N ALA A 107 -48.39 -3.26 17.25
CA ALA A 107 -47.81 -4.26 16.34
C ALA A 107 -47.87 -4.18 14.78
N ARG A 108 -46.64 -4.17 14.21
CA ARG A 108 -46.08 -4.98 13.09
C ARG A 108 -46.58 -4.59 11.67
N GLN A 109 -45.78 -4.49 10.60
CA GLN A 109 -44.59 -5.21 10.14
C GLN A 109 -44.07 -4.47 8.88
N ALA A 110 -42.76 -4.34 8.69
CA ALA A 110 -42.11 -4.41 7.37
C ALA A 110 -40.61 -4.66 7.56
N GLU A 111 -40.17 -5.82 7.07
CA GLU A 111 -38.78 -6.23 6.95
C GLU A 111 -38.12 -5.54 5.74
N ASP A 112 -36.80 -5.41 5.84
CA ASP A 112 -35.81 -5.53 4.76
C ASP A 112 -35.74 -4.43 3.68
N SER A 113 -34.69 -3.60 3.80
CA SER A 113 -33.65 -3.54 2.76
C SER A 113 -32.49 -2.69 3.27
N GLY A 114 -31.28 -3.24 3.19
CA GLY A 114 -30.05 -2.55 3.57
C GLY A 114 -29.73 -1.32 2.74
N ASP A 115 -28.65 -0.66 3.18
CA ASP A 115 -28.03 0.55 2.64
C ASP A 115 -28.52 1.84 3.31
N ASP A 116 -27.75 2.34 4.29
CA ASP A 116 -27.77 3.75 4.66
C ASP A 116 -26.48 4.13 5.41
N ASP A 117 -25.38 4.21 4.66
CA ASP A 117 -24.16 4.90 5.08
C ASP A 117 -24.22 6.42 4.76
N VAL A 118 -25.42 6.96 4.49
CA VAL A 118 -25.66 8.34 4.05
C VAL A 118 -26.47 9.12 5.07
N ALA A 119 -25.86 10.13 5.71
CA ALA A 119 -26.52 11.06 6.62
C ALA A 119 -26.70 12.45 5.97
N VAL A 120 -27.82 13.12 6.23
CA VAL A 120 -28.07 14.50 5.76
C VAL A 120 -27.52 15.51 6.78
N LEU A 121 -26.71 16.45 6.31
CA LEU A 121 -26.12 17.52 7.14
C LEU A 121 -27.11 18.67 7.36
N ALA A 122 -27.25 19.11 8.61
CA ALA A 122 -28.11 20.24 8.98
C ALA A 122 -27.66 21.58 8.37
N ALA A 123 -26.37 21.73 8.05
CA ALA A 123 -25.80 22.88 7.35
C ALA A 123 -24.80 22.40 6.28
N PRO A 124 -24.68 23.09 5.13
CA PRO A 124 -23.72 22.72 4.10
C PRO A 124 -22.29 22.76 4.63
N GLN A 125 -21.52 21.70 4.39
CA GLN A 125 -20.10 21.62 4.74
C GLN A 125 -19.25 21.37 3.47
N PRO A 126 -17.97 21.77 3.45
CA PRO A 126 -17.13 21.60 2.26
C PRO A 126 -17.00 20.13 1.87
N CYS A 127 -17.36 19.81 0.63
CA CYS A 127 -17.25 18.48 0.05
C CYS A 127 -15.80 18.02 0.05
N VAL A 128 -15.52 16.80 0.54
CA VAL A 128 -14.15 16.26 0.61
C VAL A 128 -13.53 15.96 -0.77
N LEU A 129 -14.33 15.97 -1.83
CA LEU A 129 -13.91 15.69 -3.20
C LEU A 129 -13.63 16.97 -4.02
N CYS A 130 -14.46 18.02 -3.89
CA CYS A 130 -14.33 19.26 -4.67
C CYS A 130 -14.22 20.57 -3.85
N GLY A 131 -14.49 20.54 -2.54
CA GLY A 131 -14.47 21.71 -1.66
C GLY A 131 -15.75 22.56 -1.66
N GLU A 132 -16.71 22.30 -2.57
CA GLU A 132 -17.98 23.02 -2.64
C GLU A 132 -18.98 22.59 -1.54
N PRO A 133 -19.97 23.42 -1.16
CA PRO A 133 -20.90 23.11 -0.07
C PRO A 133 -21.79 21.88 -0.34
N ALA A 134 -21.50 20.76 0.33
CA ALA A 134 -22.30 19.54 0.30
C ALA A 134 -23.27 19.45 1.49
N ARG A 135 -24.45 18.86 1.25
CA ARG A 135 -25.50 18.64 2.26
C ARG A 135 -25.64 17.19 2.72
N HIS A 136 -24.81 16.29 2.19
CA HIS A 136 -24.84 14.88 2.53
C HIS A 136 -23.48 14.46 3.09
N GLN A 137 -23.49 13.45 3.94
CA GLN A 137 -22.32 12.89 4.59
C GLN A 137 -22.35 11.38 4.36
N VAL A 138 -21.32 10.84 3.73
CA VAL A 138 -21.21 9.39 3.51
C VAL A 138 -20.04 8.88 4.34
N ALA A 139 -20.29 7.86 5.18
CA ALA A 139 -19.30 7.31 6.10
C ALA A 139 -18.55 8.36 6.94
N GLY A 140 -19.24 9.43 7.35
CA GLY A 140 -18.66 10.49 8.17
C GLY A 140 -18.01 11.66 7.41
N PHE A 141 -18.00 11.67 6.07
CA PHE A 141 -17.39 12.74 5.28
C PHE A 141 -18.42 13.52 4.44
N PRO A 142 -18.45 14.87 4.51
CA PRO A 142 -19.32 15.68 3.66
C PRO A 142 -19.00 15.48 2.17
N GLN A 143 -19.96 15.05 1.37
CA GLN A 143 -19.80 14.88 -0.08
C GLN A 143 -21.14 14.93 -0.82
N HIS A 144 -21.10 15.10 -2.14
CA HIS A 144 -22.29 14.97 -3.00
C HIS A 144 -22.67 13.50 -3.19
N LEU A 145 -23.96 13.21 -3.35
CA LEU A 145 -24.44 11.86 -3.65
C LEU A 145 -24.34 11.55 -5.14
N ASP A 146 -24.52 12.57 -5.98
CA ASP A 146 -24.28 12.48 -7.41
C ASP A 146 -22.86 12.99 -7.76
N PRO A 147 -21.99 12.17 -8.37
CA PRO A 147 -20.69 12.59 -8.86
C PRO A 147 -20.72 13.78 -9.83
N ALA A 148 -21.82 14.00 -10.57
CA ALA A 148 -21.97 15.15 -11.48
C ALA A 148 -22.03 16.49 -10.72
N GLU A 149 -22.55 16.51 -9.50
CA GLU A 149 -22.55 17.69 -8.62
C GLU A 149 -21.14 18.01 -8.11
N CYS A 150 -20.23 17.02 -8.17
CA CYS A 150 -18.83 17.17 -7.81
C CYS A 150 -17.97 17.73 -8.96
N GLY A 151 -18.59 18.17 -10.07
CA GLY A 151 -17.87 18.76 -11.20
C GLY A 151 -18.69 19.79 -11.95
N SER A 152 -18.49 21.07 -11.63
CA SER A 152 -18.76 22.16 -12.59
C SER A 152 -17.96 23.41 -12.21
N ALA A 153 -16.73 23.48 -12.71
CA ALA A 153 -16.12 24.73 -13.12
C ALA A 153 -15.69 24.54 -14.58
N GLU A 154 -16.65 24.72 -15.48
CA GLU A 154 -16.37 24.96 -16.89
C GLU A 154 -15.47 26.19 -16.96
N ALA A 155 -14.24 26.02 -17.44
CA ALA A 155 -13.29 27.10 -17.60
C ALA A 155 -13.85 28.08 -18.63
N ALA A 156 -14.42 29.19 -18.15
CA ALA A 156 -14.77 30.31 -19.01
C ALA A 156 -13.48 30.85 -19.65
N GLU A 157 -13.46 30.81 -20.98
CA GLU A 157 -12.45 31.41 -21.84
C GLU A 157 -12.34 32.92 -21.54
N PRO A 158 -11.13 33.48 -21.30
CA PRO A 158 -11.03 34.91 -21.02
C PRO A 158 -11.12 35.70 -22.34
N GLU A 159 -12.17 36.52 -22.47
CA GLU A 159 -12.22 37.61 -23.45
C GLU A 159 -11.11 38.65 -23.18
N PRO A 160 -10.51 39.25 -24.22
CA PRO A 160 -9.44 40.22 -24.05
C PRO A 160 -10.01 41.59 -23.68
N GLN A 161 -9.63 42.12 -22.52
CA GLN A 161 -9.89 43.52 -22.15
C GLN A 161 -8.58 44.34 -22.08
N PRO A 162 -8.67 45.65 -22.37
CA PRO A 162 -7.54 46.43 -22.89
C PRO A 162 -6.58 46.90 -21.79
N GLN A 163 -5.34 47.13 -22.21
CA GLN A 163 -4.25 47.64 -21.40
C GLN A 163 -4.59 49.00 -20.79
N SER A 164 -4.43 49.13 -19.47
CA SER A 164 -4.23 50.39 -18.78
C SER A 164 -3.19 50.25 -17.66
N GLU A 165 -2.61 51.38 -17.32
CA GLU A 165 -1.23 51.57 -16.87
C GLU A 165 -0.97 51.25 -15.37
N GLN A 166 0.29 50.86 -15.12
CA GLN A 166 1.08 51.08 -13.90
C GLN A 166 0.47 50.70 -12.54
N GLY A 167 0.78 49.48 -12.10
CA GLY A 167 0.68 49.05 -10.69
C GLY A 167 1.97 48.35 -10.24
N VAL A 168 2.55 48.82 -9.13
CA VAL A 168 3.82 48.33 -8.55
C VAL A 168 3.73 46.84 -8.22
N ARG A 169 4.70 46.06 -8.72
CA ARG A 169 4.84 44.61 -8.47
C ARG A 169 5.23 44.37 -7.01
N VAL A 170 4.26 43.99 -6.18
CA VAL A 170 4.54 43.31 -4.91
C VAL A 170 4.75 41.83 -5.24
N VAL A 171 6.00 41.40 -5.24
CA VAL A 171 6.36 39.98 -5.37
C VAL A 171 5.98 39.30 -4.07
N PRO A 172 5.05 38.32 -4.03
CA PRO A 172 4.98 37.44 -2.89
C PRO A 172 6.27 36.64 -2.92
N VAL A 173 7.17 36.94 -1.98
CA VAL A 173 8.25 36.03 -1.63
C VAL A 173 7.56 34.75 -1.23
N GLY A 174 7.54 33.78 -2.15
CA GLY A 174 7.13 32.43 -1.86
C GLY A 174 7.94 32.01 -0.65
N ARG A 175 7.27 31.94 0.50
CA ARG A 175 7.79 31.28 1.68
C ARG A 175 8.00 29.84 1.21
N ARG A 176 9.21 29.53 0.73
CA ARG A 176 9.73 28.18 0.74
C ARG A 176 9.46 27.74 2.16
N LEU A 177 8.48 26.85 2.35
CA LEU A 177 8.53 26.00 3.52
C LEU A 177 9.92 25.38 3.44
N GLN A 178 10.82 25.85 4.31
CA GLN A 178 11.95 25.03 4.69
C GLN A 178 11.34 23.69 5.05
N ALA A 179 11.78 22.63 4.36
CA ALA A 179 11.52 21.29 4.81
C ALA A 179 11.90 21.29 6.29
N ALA A 180 10.92 21.09 7.17
CA ALA A 180 11.23 20.82 8.56
C ALA A 180 12.27 19.70 8.55
N ASP A 181 13.38 19.89 9.28
CA ASP A 181 14.49 18.94 9.40
C ASP A 181 13.90 17.55 9.62
N THR A 182 13.82 16.78 8.54
CA THR A 182 13.43 15.38 8.62
C THR A 182 14.67 14.69 9.17
N PRO A 183 14.61 14.06 10.36
CA PRO A 183 15.77 13.40 10.94
C PRO A 183 16.42 12.48 9.93
N ASP A 184 17.73 12.62 9.71
CA ASP A 184 18.50 11.71 8.85
C ASP A 184 18.71 10.39 9.59
N LEU A 185 17.66 9.57 9.63
CA LEU A 185 17.67 8.28 10.34
C LEU A 185 18.73 7.32 9.76
N ILE A 186 18.96 7.37 8.45
CA ILE A 186 19.96 6.55 7.77
C ILE A 186 21.36 7.01 8.18
N GLY A 187 21.66 8.31 8.05
CA GLY A 187 22.96 8.87 8.44
C GLY A 187 23.26 8.66 9.93
N THR A 188 22.24 8.82 10.79
CA THR A 188 22.35 8.56 12.23
C THR A 188 22.68 7.09 12.51
N ALA A 189 21.97 6.16 11.88
CA ALA A 189 22.24 4.73 12.04
C ALA A 189 23.66 4.35 11.60
N VAL A 190 24.13 4.89 10.48
CA VAL A 190 25.49 4.66 9.98
C VAL A 190 26.55 5.22 10.94
N ALA A 191 26.38 6.47 11.40
CA ALA A 191 27.29 7.08 12.35
C ALA A 191 27.37 6.29 13.67
N SER A 192 26.23 5.85 14.21
CA SER A 192 26.19 5.01 15.41
C SER A 192 26.90 3.67 15.20
N ALA A 193 26.65 2.98 14.09
CA ALA A 193 27.28 1.69 13.81
C ALA A 193 28.81 1.84 13.63
N LEU A 194 29.27 2.90 12.95
CA LEU A 194 30.69 3.19 12.84
C LEU A 194 31.33 3.48 14.19
N ALA A 195 30.66 4.24 15.06
CA ALA A 195 31.15 4.51 16.41
C ALA A 195 31.23 3.23 17.26
N GLU A 196 30.18 2.40 17.25
CA GLU A 196 30.12 1.12 17.98
C GLU A 196 31.23 0.15 17.54
N HIS A 197 31.59 0.17 16.25
CA HIS A 197 32.63 -0.67 15.68
C HIS A 197 33.98 0.05 15.52
N SER A 198 34.20 1.15 16.24
CA SER A 198 35.48 1.89 16.25
C SER A 198 36.01 2.28 14.85
N GLY A 199 35.10 2.55 13.91
CA GLY A 199 35.41 2.91 12.53
C GLY A 199 35.68 1.72 11.59
N ASP A 200 35.55 0.47 12.05
CA ASP A 200 35.67 -0.70 11.19
C ASP A 200 34.48 -0.79 10.22
N LEU A 201 34.74 -0.41 8.97
CA LEU A 201 33.73 -0.33 7.89
C LEU A 201 33.07 -1.69 7.63
N GLU A 202 33.84 -2.79 7.67
CA GLU A 202 33.30 -4.12 7.34
C GLU A 202 32.35 -4.60 8.45
N SER A 203 32.76 -4.46 9.71
CA SER A 203 31.93 -4.83 10.85
C SER A 203 30.69 -3.96 10.97
N ALA A 204 30.83 -2.64 10.78
CA ALA A 204 29.70 -1.71 10.78
C ALA A 204 28.70 -2.04 9.66
N THR A 205 29.18 -2.30 8.44
CA THR A 205 28.32 -2.72 7.32
C THR A 205 27.57 -4.01 7.64
N LYS A 206 28.25 -5.03 8.18
CA LYS A 206 27.60 -6.29 8.57
C LYS A 206 26.52 -6.10 9.64
N ALA A 207 26.76 -5.22 10.63
CA ALA A 207 25.78 -4.90 11.67
C ALA A 207 24.55 -4.19 11.08
N LEU A 208 24.77 -3.15 10.26
CA LEU A 208 23.73 -2.40 9.57
C LEU A 208 22.89 -3.30 8.65
N VAL A 209 23.53 -4.14 7.84
CA VAL A 209 22.83 -5.07 6.95
C VAL A 209 21.94 -6.06 7.73
N LYS A 210 22.33 -6.46 8.95
CA LYS A 210 21.48 -7.30 9.82
C LYS A 210 20.25 -6.53 10.32
N ARG A 211 20.39 -5.23 10.59
CA ARG A 211 19.32 -4.35 11.10
C ARG A 211 18.49 -3.66 10.00
N ALA A 212 18.82 -3.88 8.74
CA ALA A 212 18.17 -3.23 7.59
C ALA A 212 16.64 -3.40 7.52
N ILE A 213 16.07 -4.53 7.98
CA ILE A 213 14.59 -4.71 7.99
C ILE A 213 13.93 -3.82 9.05
N PRO A 214 14.25 -3.95 10.37
CA PRO A 214 13.64 -3.09 11.38
C PRO A 214 13.92 -1.60 11.13
N ASP A 215 15.10 -1.24 10.63
CA ASP A 215 15.40 0.17 10.33
C ASP A 215 14.62 0.67 9.10
N ALA A 216 14.33 -0.20 8.11
CA ALA A 216 13.45 0.15 7.00
C ALA A 216 11.99 0.31 7.45
N MET A 217 11.51 -0.50 8.38
CA MET A 217 10.17 -0.35 8.98
C MET A 217 10.08 0.95 9.78
N ALA A 218 11.07 1.24 10.64
CA ALA A 218 11.13 2.50 11.37
C ALA A 218 11.17 3.73 10.44
N LEU A 219 11.93 3.65 9.34
CA LEU A 219 11.95 4.70 8.32
C LEU A 219 10.60 4.83 7.61
N LEU A 220 9.93 3.72 7.30
CA LEU A 220 8.59 3.72 6.71
C LEU A 220 7.59 4.42 7.63
N ASP A 221 7.53 4.04 8.91
CA ASP A 221 6.64 4.64 9.91
C ASP A 221 6.90 6.14 10.06
N HIS A 222 8.18 6.52 10.17
CA HIS A 222 8.57 7.92 10.23
C HIS A 222 8.15 8.69 8.97
N SER A 223 8.36 8.11 7.78
CA SER A 223 7.97 8.72 6.51
C SER A 223 6.44 8.89 6.39
N ARG A 224 5.68 8.14 7.18
CA ARG A 224 4.22 8.10 7.15
C ARG A 224 3.54 8.96 8.19
N MET A 225 4.26 9.53 9.15
CA MET A 225 3.71 10.51 10.08
C MET A 225 3.03 11.68 9.33
N GLY A 226 1.76 11.95 9.67
CA GLY A 226 0.92 12.92 8.98
C GLY A 226 0.49 12.52 7.56
N GLY A 227 0.62 11.24 7.20
CA GLY A 227 0.10 10.69 5.96
C GLY A 227 -1.43 10.68 5.95
N ARG A 228 -2.02 10.79 4.76
CA ARG A 228 -3.49 10.75 4.58
C ARG A 228 -4.09 9.35 4.77
N TYR A 229 -3.29 8.31 4.57
CA TYR A 229 -3.74 6.93 4.59
C TYR A 229 -2.87 6.12 5.54
N ASP A 230 -3.51 5.31 6.38
CA ASP A 230 -2.84 4.31 7.20
C ASP A 230 -2.51 3.07 6.38
N VAL A 231 -1.45 2.37 6.78
CA VAL A 231 -1.08 1.09 6.19
C VAL A 231 -1.81 -0.02 6.93
N VAL A 232 -2.74 -0.70 6.25
CA VAL A 232 -3.29 -1.96 6.76
C VAL A 232 -2.20 -3.02 6.60
N ALA A 233 -1.52 -3.32 7.70
CA ALA A 233 -0.35 -4.18 7.71
C ALA A 233 -0.68 -5.67 7.48
N HIS A 234 -1.85 -6.14 7.93
CA HIS A 234 -2.28 -7.53 7.84
C HIS A 234 -3.74 -7.63 7.34
N PRO A 235 -4.02 -7.25 6.07
CA PRO A 235 -5.36 -7.43 5.51
C PRO A 235 -5.66 -8.92 5.31
N TRP A 236 -6.94 -9.26 5.23
CA TRP A 236 -7.33 -10.55 4.68
C TRP A 236 -6.84 -10.66 3.22
N MET A 237 -6.26 -11.80 2.86
CA MET A 237 -5.74 -12.08 1.52
C MET A 237 -6.55 -13.20 0.86
N PRO A 238 -6.93 -13.06 -0.43
CA PRO A 238 -7.57 -14.12 -1.21
C PRO A 238 -6.61 -15.30 -1.41
N ASP A 239 -7.15 -16.50 -1.62
CA ASP A 239 -6.37 -17.75 -1.67
C ASP A 239 -5.34 -17.78 -2.81
N VAL A 240 -5.59 -17.04 -3.90
CA VAL A 240 -4.64 -16.88 -5.02
C VAL A 240 -3.34 -16.19 -4.60
N LEU A 241 -3.36 -15.35 -3.56
CA LEU A 241 -2.18 -14.68 -3.00
C LEU A 241 -1.53 -15.48 -1.87
N ARG A 242 -2.09 -16.62 -1.47
CA ARG A 242 -1.53 -17.50 -0.46
C ARG A 242 -0.68 -18.57 -1.11
N LYS A 243 0.49 -18.84 -0.54
CA LYS A 243 1.29 -19.97 -0.99
C LYS A 243 0.57 -21.28 -0.73
N GLN A 244 0.36 -22.03 -1.81
CA GLN A 244 -0.26 -23.36 -1.74
C GLN A 244 0.66 -24.40 -1.10
N SER A 245 1.98 -24.22 -1.21
CA SER A 245 2.97 -25.00 -0.47
C SER A 245 4.28 -24.24 -0.28
N SER A 246 5.11 -24.66 0.69
CA SER A 246 6.38 -24.01 1.01
C SER A 246 7.42 -24.02 -0.12
N ARG A 247 7.25 -24.92 -1.11
CA ARG A 247 8.12 -25.05 -2.30
C ARG A 247 7.35 -24.91 -3.62
N GLY A 248 6.06 -24.59 -3.56
CA GLY A 248 5.22 -24.42 -4.74
C GLY A 248 5.46 -23.10 -5.43
N ALA A 249 5.12 -23.04 -6.72
CA ALA A 249 5.06 -21.77 -7.43
C ALA A 249 3.90 -20.91 -6.90
N ASP A 250 4.10 -19.60 -6.87
CA ASP A 250 3.03 -18.64 -6.63
C ASP A 250 2.05 -18.67 -7.83
N GLN A 251 0.76 -18.43 -7.58
CA GLN A 251 -0.22 -18.34 -8.67
C GLN A 251 -0.11 -17.00 -9.42
N ILE A 252 0.50 -16.00 -8.81
CA ILE A 252 0.68 -14.67 -9.39
C ILE A 252 1.86 -14.69 -10.36
N TRP A 253 1.56 -14.41 -11.62
CA TRP A 253 2.55 -14.25 -12.65
C TRP A 253 3.11 -12.82 -12.66
N GLU A 254 4.33 -12.67 -12.13
CA GLU A 254 4.95 -11.35 -11.98
C GLU A 254 5.45 -10.73 -13.31
N ALA A 255 5.45 -11.50 -14.42
CA ALA A 255 5.97 -11.11 -15.73
C ALA A 255 7.49 -10.84 -15.78
N ARG A 256 8.28 -11.72 -15.14
CA ARG A 256 9.74 -11.59 -15.11
C ARG A 256 10.36 -11.73 -16.52
N PRO A 257 11.14 -10.74 -17.00
CA PRO A 257 11.84 -10.82 -18.28
C PRO A 257 12.90 -11.91 -18.29
N LYS A 258 12.85 -12.75 -19.31
CA LYS A 258 13.89 -13.73 -19.67
C LYS A 258 13.93 -13.86 -21.19
N TRP A 259 14.14 -12.74 -21.87
CA TRP A 259 14.07 -12.66 -23.32
C TRP A 259 15.45 -12.43 -23.94
N SER A 260 15.70 -13.10 -25.04
CA SER A 260 16.86 -12.89 -25.91
C SER A 260 16.38 -12.91 -27.35
N ARG A 261 16.83 -11.95 -28.14
CA ARG A 261 16.56 -11.91 -29.58
C ARG A 261 16.99 -13.22 -30.22
N SER A 262 16.10 -13.84 -30.99
CA SER A 262 16.34 -15.14 -31.63
C SER A 262 17.39 -15.06 -32.74
N GLU A 263 17.34 -14.00 -33.55
CA GLU A 263 18.22 -13.81 -34.70
C GLU A 263 18.84 -12.41 -34.73
N LEU A 264 20.13 -12.33 -35.01
CA LEU A 264 20.82 -11.07 -35.27
C LEU A 264 21.02 -10.90 -36.79
N PRO A 265 20.95 -9.66 -37.31
CA PRO A 265 21.31 -9.40 -38.70
C PRO A 265 22.72 -9.92 -39.04
N ALA A 266 22.98 -10.19 -40.32
CA ALA A 266 24.31 -10.61 -40.75
C ALA A 266 25.39 -9.60 -40.36
N GLY A 267 26.54 -10.09 -39.87
CA GLY A 267 27.68 -9.26 -39.52
C GLY A 267 28.13 -9.40 -38.07
N LYS A 268 29.14 -8.61 -37.71
CA LYS A 268 29.66 -8.52 -36.34
C LYS A 268 28.98 -7.38 -35.60
N HIS A 269 28.44 -7.68 -34.44
CA HIS A 269 27.73 -6.75 -33.56
C HIS A 269 28.46 -6.62 -32.24
N GLU A 270 28.82 -5.40 -31.86
CA GLU A 270 29.29 -5.09 -30.51
C GLU A 270 28.07 -4.83 -29.61
N ILE A 271 27.90 -5.67 -28.61
CA ILE A 271 26.77 -5.64 -27.68
C ILE A 271 27.27 -5.04 -26.37
N THR A 272 26.58 -4.01 -25.89
CA THR A 272 26.78 -3.47 -24.55
C THR A 272 25.70 -4.00 -23.61
N ALA A 273 26.13 -4.66 -22.53
CA ALA A 273 25.26 -5.02 -21.41
C ALA A 273 25.18 -3.86 -20.43
N LEU A 274 23.97 -3.36 -20.19
CA LEU A 274 23.64 -2.26 -19.29
C LEU A 274 22.98 -2.79 -18.03
N ASP A 275 23.38 -2.25 -16.87
CA ASP A 275 22.81 -2.53 -15.56
C ASP A 275 21.99 -1.31 -15.10
N VAL A 276 20.70 -1.53 -14.84
CA VAL A 276 19.77 -0.50 -14.35
C VAL A 276 19.94 -0.34 -12.85
N ASN A 277 20.32 0.86 -12.43
CA ASN A 277 20.56 1.15 -11.02
C ASN A 277 19.27 1.14 -10.19
N GLY A 278 19.30 0.44 -9.06
CA GLY A 278 18.26 0.55 -8.03
C GLY A 278 16.86 0.14 -8.50
N ALA A 279 16.74 -0.94 -9.28
CA ALA A 279 15.47 -1.38 -9.87
C ALA A 279 14.31 -1.46 -8.86
N TYR A 280 14.52 -2.11 -7.70
CA TYR A 280 13.50 -2.18 -6.64
C TYR A 280 13.23 -0.82 -5.97
N LEU A 281 14.26 0.01 -5.76
CA LEU A 281 14.08 1.36 -5.21
C LEU A 281 13.21 2.22 -6.13
N SER A 282 13.43 2.15 -7.43
CA SER A 282 12.59 2.82 -8.44
C SER A 282 11.17 2.24 -8.46
N ALA A 283 11.03 0.92 -8.28
CA ALA A 283 9.75 0.22 -8.30
C ALA A 283 8.86 0.47 -7.07
N LEU A 284 9.40 1.02 -5.97
CA LEU A 284 8.59 1.48 -4.84
C LEU A 284 7.59 2.58 -5.24
N LYS A 285 7.83 3.26 -6.37
CA LYS A 285 6.83 4.12 -7.01
C LYS A 285 5.90 3.26 -7.87
N THR A 286 4.88 2.69 -7.24
CA THR A 286 3.83 1.88 -7.87
C THR A 286 2.49 2.10 -7.17
N HIS A 287 1.38 1.78 -7.85
CA HIS A 287 0.04 1.88 -7.26
C HIS A 287 -0.16 0.73 -6.28
N LEU A 288 -0.27 1.06 -4.99
CA LEU A 288 -0.45 0.05 -3.94
C LEU A 288 -1.89 0.09 -3.39
N PRO A 289 -2.53 -1.09 -3.19
CA PRO A 289 -3.84 -1.18 -2.54
C PRO A 289 -3.74 -0.70 -1.08
N LEU A 290 -4.65 0.18 -0.67
CA LEU A 290 -4.66 0.77 0.68
C LEU A 290 -5.17 -0.21 1.74
N GLY A 291 -6.26 -0.92 1.43
CA GLY A 291 -6.95 -1.80 2.38
C GLY A 291 -7.14 -3.23 1.87
N GLN A 292 -8.20 -3.86 2.36
CA GLN A 292 -8.61 -5.19 1.94
C GLN A 292 -8.99 -5.20 0.45
N LEU A 293 -8.62 -6.27 -0.25
CA LEU A 293 -9.00 -6.48 -1.64
C LEU A 293 -10.44 -6.99 -1.73
N GLU A 294 -11.19 -6.39 -2.63
CA GLU A 294 -12.55 -6.80 -2.97
C GLU A 294 -12.56 -7.48 -4.33
N HIS A 295 -13.41 -8.50 -4.45
CA HIS A 295 -13.58 -9.25 -5.69
C HIS A 295 -14.53 -8.53 -6.64
N SER A 296 -14.18 -8.49 -7.92
CA SER A 296 -15.07 -8.06 -8.99
C SER A 296 -14.88 -8.94 -10.22
N THR A 297 -15.91 -9.03 -11.07
CA THR A 297 -15.90 -9.80 -12.31
C THR A 297 -16.23 -8.92 -13.51
N GLY A 298 -15.81 -9.37 -14.70
CA GLY A 298 -16.07 -8.70 -15.96
C GLY A 298 -14.89 -7.90 -16.50
N ASN A 299 -15.02 -7.51 -17.78
CA ASN A 299 -13.93 -6.91 -18.54
C ASN A 299 -13.88 -5.38 -18.39
N HIS A 300 -13.50 -4.92 -17.20
CA HIS A 300 -13.34 -3.48 -16.90
C HIS A 300 -12.11 -3.22 -16.02
N HIS A 301 -11.52 -2.03 -16.17
CA HIS A 301 -10.39 -1.58 -15.36
C HIS A 301 -10.70 -0.24 -14.69
N ASP A 302 -10.58 -0.19 -13.35
CA ASP A 302 -10.67 1.06 -12.59
C ASP A 302 -9.27 1.57 -12.25
N ARG A 303 -8.91 2.72 -12.85
CA ARG A 303 -7.60 3.36 -12.66
C ARG A 303 -7.35 3.86 -11.24
N ARG A 304 -8.37 3.97 -10.38
CA ARG A 304 -8.26 4.37 -8.97
C ARG A 304 -8.02 3.17 -8.03
N ARG A 305 -8.10 1.95 -8.56
CA ARG A 305 -7.91 0.72 -7.82
C ARG A 305 -6.62 0.03 -8.25
N ALA A 306 -6.09 -0.83 -7.37
CA ALA A 306 -4.95 -1.68 -7.67
C ALA A 306 -5.10 -3.03 -6.94
N GLY A 307 -4.44 -4.04 -7.48
CA GLY A 307 -4.40 -5.39 -6.92
C GLY A 307 -3.93 -6.40 -7.97
N ILE A 308 -4.68 -7.47 -8.13
CA ILE A 308 -4.39 -8.55 -9.08
C ILE A 308 -5.60 -8.85 -9.97
N HIS A 309 -5.33 -9.36 -11.16
CA HIS A 309 -6.31 -9.50 -12.23
C HIS A 309 -6.09 -10.83 -12.96
N LEU A 310 -7.14 -11.63 -13.12
CA LEU A 310 -7.12 -12.76 -14.03
C LEU A 310 -7.39 -12.24 -15.43
N ILE A 311 -6.41 -12.38 -16.32
CA ILE A 311 -6.53 -11.88 -17.69
C ILE A 311 -6.28 -12.98 -18.71
N THR A 312 -6.89 -12.88 -19.88
CA THR A 312 -6.34 -13.48 -21.09
C THR A 312 -5.44 -12.43 -21.76
N PRO A 313 -4.12 -12.68 -21.83
CA PRO A 313 -3.20 -11.73 -22.44
C PRO A 313 -3.41 -11.72 -23.96
N PRO A 314 -3.16 -10.59 -24.63
CA PRO A 314 -3.22 -10.51 -26.08
C PRO A 314 -2.07 -11.31 -26.72
N ASP A 315 -2.23 -11.63 -28.00
CA ASP A 315 -1.13 -12.17 -28.81
C ASP A 315 0.00 -11.13 -28.91
N TRP A 316 1.25 -11.62 -28.94
CA TRP A 316 2.45 -10.79 -29.00
C TRP A 316 3.27 -11.09 -30.25
N GLU A 317 3.12 -10.25 -31.27
CA GLU A 317 3.77 -10.43 -32.58
C GLU A 317 5.17 -9.80 -32.67
N HIS A 318 5.63 -9.15 -31.60
CA HIS A 318 6.87 -8.39 -31.58
C HIS A 318 8.06 -9.16 -30.96
N ASP A 319 7.90 -10.45 -30.65
CA ASP A 319 8.91 -11.24 -29.91
C ASP A 319 10.28 -11.32 -30.63
N ALA A 320 10.29 -11.14 -31.96
CA ALA A 320 11.52 -11.11 -32.75
C ALA A 320 12.42 -9.89 -32.43
N TYR A 321 11.90 -8.83 -31.81
CA TYR A 321 12.66 -7.60 -31.57
C TYR A 321 12.40 -6.92 -30.22
N LEU A 322 11.33 -7.25 -29.53
CA LEU A 322 11.00 -6.74 -28.21
C LEU A 322 10.61 -7.87 -27.25
N PRO A 323 10.99 -7.76 -25.96
CA PRO A 323 10.55 -8.72 -24.96
C PRO A 323 9.02 -8.69 -24.84
N ASN A 324 8.41 -9.86 -24.66
CA ASN A 324 6.99 -9.94 -24.33
C ASN A 324 6.72 -9.21 -22.99
N PRO A 325 5.72 -8.30 -22.92
CA PRO A 325 5.35 -7.56 -21.70
C PRO A 325 4.91 -8.47 -20.55
N ILE A 326 4.43 -9.69 -20.82
CA ILE A 326 4.14 -10.69 -19.79
C ILE A 326 5.34 -11.56 -19.45
N GLY A 327 6.55 -11.28 -19.96
CA GLY A 327 7.72 -12.11 -19.72
C GLY A 327 7.66 -13.46 -20.45
N SER A 328 8.54 -14.39 -20.06
CA SER A 328 8.68 -15.69 -20.74
C SER A 328 7.70 -16.71 -20.20
N ARG A 329 6.63 -16.96 -20.96
CA ARG A 329 5.56 -17.89 -20.60
C ARG A 329 5.41 -18.96 -21.68
N ASP A 330 5.36 -20.22 -21.25
CA ASP A 330 5.19 -21.37 -22.15
C ASP A 330 3.72 -21.81 -22.26
N GLU A 331 2.96 -21.70 -21.17
CA GLU A 331 1.57 -22.17 -21.11
C GLU A 331 0.59 -21.10 -21.65
N PRO A 332 -0.32 -21.44 -22.57
CA PRO A 332 -1.35 -20.52 -23.03
C PRO A 332 -2.49 -20.34 -22.01
N GLY A 333 -3.41 -19.41 -22.30
CA GLY A 333 -4.66 -19.24 -21.55
C GLY A 333 -4.62 -18.17 -20.44
N PRO A 334 -5.66 -18.08 -19.60
CA PRO A 334 -5.74 -17.07 -18.57
C PRO A 334 -4.64 -17.18 -17.51
N LEU A 335 -4.23 -16.05 -16.94
CA LEU A 335 -3.26 -16.00 -15.84
C LEU A 335 -3.53 -14.82 -14.89
N TRP A 336 -3.17 -15.00 -13.62
CA TRP A 336 -3.22 -13.93 -12.63
C TRP A 336 -2.01 -13.01 -12.78
N VAL A 337 -2.24 -11.76 -13.13
CA VAL A 337 -1.20 -10.72 -13.20
C VAL A 337 -1.42 -9.65 -12.15
N THR A 338 -0.39 -8.86 -11.89
CA THR A 338 -0.48 -7.68 -11.02
C THR A 338 -1.00 -6.47 -11.79
N GLU A 339 -1.49 -5.48 -11.05
CA GLU A 339 -1.89 -4.18 -11.61
C GLU A 339 -0.75 -3.50 -12.39
N SER A 340 0.51 -3.67 -11.99
CA SER A 340 1.66 -3.13 -12.72
C SER A 340 1.78 -3.70 -14.14
N THR A 341 1.57 -5.02 -14.29
CA THR A 341 1.58 -5.69 -15.60
C THR A 341 0.33 -5.34 -16.41
N LEU A 342 -0.85 -5.29 -15.79
CA LEU A 342 -2.08 -4.90 -16.47
C LEU A 342 -1.99 -3.47 -17.02
N ARG A 343 -1.51 -2.52 -16.23
CA ARG A 343 -1.29 -1.13 -16.68
C ARG A 343 -0.26 -1.01 -17.79
N LEU A 344 0.76 -1.88 -17.81
CA LEU A 344 1.70 -1.96 -18.92
C LEU A 344 0.96 -2.37 -20.20
N LEU A 345 0.24 -3.50 -20.16
CA LEU A 345 -0.51 -4.04 -21.30
C LEU A 345 -1.53 -3.03 -21.85
N LEU A 346 -2.39 -2.47 -20.98
CA LEU A 346 -3.38 -1.46 -21.37
C LEU A 346 -2.74 -0.21 -21.98
N ARG A 347 -1.54 0.17 -21.53
CA ARG A 347 -0.83 1.32 -22.09
C ARG A 347 -0.32 1.03 -23.48
N ILE A 348 0.30 -0.12 -23.70
CA ILE A 348 0.92 -0.48 -24.99
C ILE A 348 -0.11 -0.90 -26.04
N SER A 349 -1.28 -1.38 -25.63
CA SER A 349 -2.43 -1.61 -26.52
C SER A 349 -3.16 -0.33 -26.91
N GLY A 350 -2.97 0.75 -26.14
CA GLY A 350 -3.58 2.04 -26.42
C GLY A 350 -3.09 2.65 -27.74
N PRO A 351 -3.86 3.61 -28.31
CA PRO A 351 -3.65 4.14 -29.66
C PRO A 351 -2.30 4.85 -29.86
N LYS A 352 -1.63 5.24 -28.76
CA LYS A 352 -0.29 5.83 -28.81
C LYS A 352 0.77 4.84 -29.30
N TYR A 353 0.65 3.56 -28.91
CA TYR A 353 1.67 2.54 -29.18
C TYR A 353 1.14 1.45 -30.12
N GLY A 354 -0.09 0.96 -29.89
CA GLY A 354 -0.75 -0.01 -30.77
C GLY A 354 0.05 -1.31 -30.96
N LEU A 355 0.76 -1.78 -29.93
CA LEU A 355 1.66 -2.95 -30.02
C LEU A 355 0.95 -4.30 -29.82
N CYS A 356 -0.29 -4.30 -29.35
CA CYS A 356 -1.09 -5.51 -29.19
C CYS A 356 -2.55 -5.12 -28.98
N ASP A 357 -3.43 -6.11 -29.04
CA ASP A 357 -4.81 -5.93 -28.58
C ASP A 357 -4.88 -5.67 -27.07
N PRO A 358 -5.96 -5.08 -26.54
CA PRO A 358 -6.18 -4.98 -25.11
C PRO A 358 -6.32 -6.37 -24.47
N PRO A 359 -5.75 -6.62 -23.28
CA PRO A 359 -6.02 -7.85 -22.55
C PRO A 359 -7.50 -7.95 -22.16
N GLU A 360 -8.05 -9.16 -22.15
CA GLU A 360 -9.38 -9.43 -21.62
C GLU A 360 -9.29 -9.67 -20.12
N ILE A 361 -9.98 -8.85 -19.32
CA ILE A 361 -10.05 -9.01 -17.86
C ILE A 361 -11.26 -9.89 -17.52
N HIS A 362 -11.02 -10.97 -16.78
CA HIS A 362 -12.06 -11.92 -16.36
C HIS A 362 -12.59 -11.59 -14.97
N GLU A 363 -11.66 -11.40 -14.03
CA GLU A 363 -11.96 -11.07 -12.64
C GLU A 363 -10.77 -10.36 -11.99
N SER A 364 -11.03 -9.67 -10.88
CA SER A 364 -10.05 -8.86 -10.18
C SER A 364 -10.22 -8.92 -8.67
N TRP A 365 -9.12 -8.82 -7.94
CA TRP A 365 -9.10 -8.56 -6.50
C TRP A 365 -8.38 -7.24 -6.28
N THR A 366 -9.10 -6.17 -5.94
CA THR A 366 -8.53 -4.82 -5.86
C THR A 366 -9.05 -4.01 -4.68
N SER A 367 -8.28 -3.01 -4.27
CA SER A 367 -8.72 -1.99 -3.30
C SER A 367 -8.43 -0.60 -3.87
N GLY A 368 -9.00 0.44 -3.25
CA GLY A 368 -8.58 1.82 -3.52
C GLY A 368 -7.06 1.95 -3.39
N ALA A 369 -6.42 2.67 -4.31
CA ALA A 369 -4.98 2.63 -4.46
C ALA A 369 -4.34 4.01 -4.65
N THR A 370 -3.04 4.09 -4.32
CA THR A 370 -2.25 5.30 -4.58
C THR A 370 -0.81 4.96 -4.92
N GLU A 371 -0.21 5.75 -5.81
CA GLU A 371 1.23 5.69 -6.12
C GLU A 371 2.08 6.37 -5.03
N GLY A 372 1.47 7.23 -4.22
CA GLY A 372 2.16 8.05 -3.21
C GLY A 372 2.42 7.36 -1.87
N LEU A 373 2.06 6.08 -1.74
CA LEU A 373 2.07 5.40 -0.44
C LEU A 373 3.48 5.18 0.11
N LEU A 374 4.45 4.88 -0.75
CA LEU A 374 5.84 4.69 -0.38
C LEU A 374 6.74 5.85 -0.84
N GLU A 375 6.17 6.95 -1.32
CA GLU A 375 6.97 7.98 -2.00
C GLU A 375 7.95 8.69 -1.06
N LYS A 376 7.53 9.08 0.15
CA LYS A 376 8.44 9.70 1.14
C LYS A 376 9.54 8.74 1.58
N PHE A 377 9.20 7.47 1.84
CA PHE A 377 10.14 6.40 2.16
C PHE A 377 11.17 6.21 1.02
N ARG A 378 10.69 6.14 -0.22
CA ARG A 378 11.50 6.02 -1.43
C ARG A 378 12.44 7.21 -1.62
N ILE A 379 11.96 8.43 -1.43
CA ILE A 379 12.78 9.65 -1.54
C ILE A 379 13.89 9.64 -0.49
N ALA A 380 13.59 9.32 0.78
CA ALA A 380 14.60 9.25 1.83
C ALA A 380 15.73 8.26 1.50
N LEU A 381 15.38 7.05 1.03
CA LEU A 381 16.34 6.05 0.57
C LEU A 381 17.14 6.51 -0.65
N LYS A 382 16.48 7.12 -1.63
CA LYS A 382 17.11 7.65 -2.84
C LYS A 382 18.11 8.75 -2.50
N ASP A 383 17.73 9.71 -1.66
CA ASP A 383 18.58 10.84 -1.31
C ASP A 383 19.78 10.41 -0.46
N ALA A 384 19.60 9.46 0.46
CA ALA A 384 20.72 8.84 1.19
C ALA A 384 21.67 8.09 0.24
N ARG A 385 21.12 7.35 -0.73
CA ARG A 385 21.91 6.65 -1.75
C ARG A 385 22.70 7.62 -2.65
N ASP A 386 22.07 8.70 -3.09
CA ASP A 386 22.70 9.67 -3.99
C ASP A 386 23.82 10.44 -3.27
N ARG A 387 23.61 10.83 -2.00
CA ARG A 387 24.67 11.37 -1.14
C ARG A 387 25.83 10.38 -0.99
N ALA A 388 25.54 9.13 -0.66
CA ALA A 388 26.56 8.10 -0.49
C ALA A 388 27.39 7.87 -1.77
N ILE A 389 26.77 7.96 -2.95
CA ILE A 389 27.50 7.89 -4.23
C ILE A 389 28.42 9.09 -4.42
N ALA A 390 27.93 10.30 -4.13
CA ALA A 390 28.72 11.53 -4.24
C ALA A 390 29.93 11.52 -3.29
N ASP A 391 29.71 11.05 -2.06
CA ASP A 391 30.70 11.04 -0.98
C ASP A 391 31.61 9.79 -1.01
N LYS A 392 31.35 8.82 -1.91
CA LYS A 392 32.01 7.51 -1.96
C LYS A 392 31.91 6.74 -0.64
N ASP A 393 30.74 6.83 0.01
CA ASP A 393 30.42 6.11 1.24
C ASP A 393 29.82 4.74 0.90
N ASP A 394 30.70 3.74 0.83
CA ASP A 394 30.31 2.36 0.52
C ASP A 394 29.47 1.71 1.66
N VAL A 395 29.64 2.16 2.92
CA VAL A 395 28.88 1.64 4.07
C VAL A 395 27.41 2.03 3.93
N THR A 396 27.12 3.32 3.73
CA THR A 396 25.75 3.81 3.52
C THR A 396 25.15 3.20 2.25
N LEU A 397 25.94 3.07 1.18
CA LEU A 397 25.44 2.50 -0.08
C LEU A 397 24.97 1.05 0.07
N GLU A 398 25.78 0.19 0.68
CA GLU A 398 25.41 -1.21 0.93
C GLU A 398 24.27 -1.33 1.94
N TYR A 399 24.25 -0.46 2.94
CA TYR A 399 23.18 -0.43 3.93
C TYR A 399 21.83 -0.05 3.30
N VAL A 400 21.76 1.05 2.56
CA VAL A 400 20.53 1.48 1.87
C VAL A 400 20.07 0.43 0.85
N LYS A 401 21.01 -0.20 0.13
CA LYS A 401 20.72 -1.33 -0.77
C LYS A 401 20.06 -2.49 -0.02
N ALA A 402 20.58 -2.85 1.15
CA ALA A 402 19.99 -3.88 1.99
C ALA A 402 18.60 -3.48 2.50
N MET A 403 18.38 -2.22 2.90
CA MET A 403 17.08 -1.74 3.37
C MET A 403 15.97 -1.98 2.34
N TYR A 404 16.07 -1.42 1.13
CA TYR A 404 14.99 -1.58 0.15
C TYR A 404 14.90 -3.01 -0.39
N SER A 405 16.02 -3.70 -0.61
CA SER A 405 15.99 -5.06 -1.18
C SER A 405 15.36 -6.05 -0.21
N LYS A 406 15.73 -5.95 1.08
CA LYS A 406 15.15 -6.81 2.11
C LYS A 406 13.69 -6.46 2.37
N PHE A 407 13.35 -5.18 2.50
CA PHE A 407 11.96 -4.71 2.67
C PHE A 407 11.02 -5.34 1.63
N VAL A 408 11.35 -5.24 0.34
CA VAL A 408 10.53 -5.83 -0.73
C VAL A 408 10.48 -7.36 -0.62
N SER A 409 11.59 -8.01 -0.28
CA SER A 409 11.64 -9.48 -0.17
C SER A 409 10.91 -10.05 1.06
N THR A 410 10.74 -9.25 2.11
CA THR A 410 10.20 -9.72 3.40
C THR A 410 8.77 -9.29 3.69
N MET A 411 8.20 -8.36 2.92
CA MET A 411 6.80 -7.95 3.10
C MET A 411 5.76 -8.97 2.61
N GLY A 412 6.18 -10.06 1.96
CA GLY A 412 5.29 -11.18 1.63
C GLY A 412 5.09 -12.10 2.85
N GLU A 413 5.19 -13.41 2.65
CA GLU A 413 4.98 -14.40 3.72
C GLU A 413 6.21 -14.65 4.61
N SER A 414 7.13 -13.69 4.72
CA SER A 414 8.39 -13.91 5.42
C SER A 414 8.24 -13.79 6.94
N ASN A 415 8.78 -14.75 7.68
CA ASN A 415 8.85 -14.68 9.15
C ASN A 415 9.79 -13.59 9.69
N TYR A 416 10.59 -12.97 8.82
CA TYR A 416 11.55 -11.92 9.20
C TYR A 416 10.91 -10.54 9.36
N ASN A 417 9.79 -10.27 8.68
CA ASN A 417 9.04 -9.03 8.85
C ASN A 417 7.63 -9.37 9.33
N ARG A 418 7.42 -9.27 10.65
CA ARG A 418 6.11 -9.53 11.26
C ARG A 418 5.22 -8.29 11.31
N GLU A 419 5.82 -7.12 11.06
CA GLU A 419 5.17 -5.82 11.15
C GLU A 419 4.38 -5.48 9.88
N LEU A 420 4.71 -6.10 8.74
CA LEU A 420 4.03 -5.88 7.47
C LEU A 420 3.88 -7.19 6.68
N TYR A 421 2.63 -7.65 6.51
CA TYR A 421 2.27 -8.83 5.74
C TYR A 421 1.37 -8.44 4.56
N ARG A 422 2.00 -8.12 3.43
CA ARG A 422 1.41 -7.65 2.17
C ARG A 422 2.01 -8.38 0.96
N PRO A 423 1.67 -9.68 0.76
CA PRO A 423 2.10 -10.41 -0.43
C PRO A 423 1.62 -9.76 -1.73
N ASP A 424 0.47 -9.09 -1.72
CA ASP A 424 0.03 -8.23 -2.82
C ASP A 424 1.07 -7.15 -3.13
N TRP A 425 1.47 -6.33 -2.15
CA TRP A 425 2.47 -5.27 -2.37
C TRP A 425 3.80 -5.82 -2.90
N MET A 426 4.25 -6.95 -2.35
CA MET A 426 5.46 -7.63 -2.82
C MET A 426 5.40 -7.93 -4.33
N HIS A 427 4.32 -8.58 -4.78
CA HIS A 427 4.15 -8.90 -6.20
C HIS A 427 4.03 -7.64 -7.06
N LEU A 428 3.26 -6.63 -6.63
CA LEU A 428 3.11 -5.38 -7.36
C LEU A 428 4.46 -4.64 -7.53
N ILE A 429 5.29 -4.56 -6.48
CA ILE A 429 6.60 -3.90 -6.54
C ILE A 429 7.56 -4.68 -7.45
N ARG A 430 7.56 -6.02 -7.39
CA ARG A 430 8.39 -6.85 -8.28
C ARG A 430 8.00 -6.70 -9.74
N SER A 431 6.71 -6.83 -10.04
CA SER A 431 6.18 -6.59 -11.38
C SER A 431 6.45 -5.17 -11.88
N GLN A 432 6.40 -4.17 -11.00
CA GLN A 432 6.76 -2.81 -11.39
C GLN A 432 8.24 -2.70 -11.80
N ALA A 433 9.16 -3.38 -11.12
CA ALA A 433 10.57 -3.42 -11.53
C ALA A 433 10.73 -4.03 -12.93
N PHE A 434 10.00 -5.11 -13.23
CA PHE A 434 9.99 -5.74 -14.54
C PHE A 434 9.38 -4.85 -15.63
N ALA A 435 8.25 -4.18 -15.35
CA ALA A 435 7.65 -3.21 -16.25
C ALA A 435 8.57 -2.02 -16.52
N ASN A 436 9.33 -1.56 -15.53
CA ASN A 436 10.32 -0.49 -15.69
C ASN A 436 11.47 -0.91 -16.63
N LEU A 437 11.96 -2.15 -16.51
CA LEU A 437 12.96 -2.69 -17.44
C LEU A 437 12.40 -2.81 -18.85
N TRP A 438 11.15 -3.28 -18.99
CA TRP A 438 10.46 -3.35 -20.28
C TRP A 438 10.37 -1.97 -20.94
N TRP A 439 10.00 -0.92 -20.20
CA TRP A 439 9.96 0.46 -20.74
C TRP A 439 11.34 0.96 -21.17
N LYS A 440 12.42 0.54 -20.51
CA LYS A 440 13.79 0.85 -20.97
C LYS A 440 14.13 0.12 -22.26
N ALA A 441 13.75 -1.16 -22.39
CA ALA A 441 13.92 -1.91 -23.64
C ALA A 441 13.11 -1.27 -24.78
N HIS A 442 11.84 -0.93 -24.55
CA HIS A 442 11.02 -0.23 -25.54
C HIS A 442 11.62 1.12 -25.93
N ARG A 443 12.08 1.93 -24.96
CA ARG A 443 12.75 3.21 -25.26
C ARG A 443 14.01 3.02 -26.08
N ALA A 444 14.83 2.01 -25.78
CA ALA A 444 16.01 1.69 -26.58
C ALA A 444 15.62 1.39 -28.03
N TYR A 445 14.59 0.55 -28.22
CA TYR A 445 14.06 0.21 -29.54
C TYR A 445 13.51 1.43 -30.30
N ASP A 446 12.70 2.26 -29.64
CA ASP A 446 12.05 3.45 -30.21
C ASP A 446 13.07 4.51 -30.67
N GLU A 447 14.18 4.62 -29.94
CA GLU A 447 15.31 5.51 -30.28
C GLU A 447 16.32 4.86 -31.25
N GLY A 448 15.99 3.71 -31.83
CA GLY A 448 16.76 3.06 -32.88
C GLY A 448 17.91 2.15 -32.42
N LEU A 449 18.04 1.86 -31.12
CA LEU A 449 18.96 0.84 -30.64
C LEU A 449 18.38 -0.55 -30.89
N MET A 450 19.25 -1.49 -31.26
CA MET A 450 18.84 -2.88 -31.36
C MET A 450 18.86 -3.52 -29.98
N VAL A 451 17.69 -3.83 -29.43
CA VAL A 451 17.56 -4.60 -28.18
C VAL A 451 17.91 -6.06 -28.47
N VAL A 452 18.88 -6.60 -27.72
CA VAL A 452 19.37 -7.98 -27.88
C VAL A 452 18.89 -8.89 -26.76
N ARG A 453 18.83 -8.37 -25.53
CA ARG A 453 18.47 -9.17 -24.35
C ARG A 453 17.87 -8.30 -23.27
N ALA A 454 16.87 -8.82 -22.56
CA ALA A 454 16.32 -8.21 -21.37
C ALA A 454 16.07 -9.29 -20.33
N MET A 455 16.70 -9.17 -19.16
CA MET A 455 16.68 -10.21 -18.13
C MET A 455 16.57 -9.67 -16.72
N GLY A 456 15.88 -10.45 -15.88
CA GLY A 456 15.81 -10.16 -14.45
C GLY A 456 15.15 -8.81 -14.21
N THR A 457 15.71 -8.03 -13.28
CA THR A 457 15.17 -6.73 -12.88
C THR A 457 15.90 -5.54 -13.51
N ASP A 458 17.12 -5.75 -14.01
CA ASP A 458 18.07 -4.68 -14.25
C ASP A 458 18.99 -4.88 -15.47
N GLU A 459 18.96 -6.03 -16.15
CA GLU A 459 19.91 -6.32 -17.23
C GLU A 459 19.30 -6.08 -18.62
N LEU A 460 19.90 -5.18 -19.40
CA LEU A 460 19.48 -4.80 -20.75
C LEU A 460 20.67 -4.80 -21.70
N HIS A 461 20.62 -5.57 -22.79
CA HIS A 461 21.69 -5.64 -23.78
C HIS A 461 21.25 -4.95 -25.07
N VAL A 462 22.10 -4.08 -25.59
CA VAL A 462 21.80 -3.27 -26.78
C VAL A 462 23.00 -3.19 -27.72
N VAL A 463 22.71 -3.00 -29.01
CA VAL A 463 23.68 -2.61 -30.04
C VAL A 463 23.32 -1.21 -30.53
N GLY A 464 24.33 -0.35 -30.71
CA GLY A 464 24.17 1.05 -31.12
C GLY A 464 24.68 2.04 -30.06
N ASP A 465 24.52 3.34 -30.33
CA ASP A 465 24.96 4.41 -29.44
C ASP A 465 23.99 4.61 -28.27
N TRP A 466 24.10 3.73 -27.26
CA TRP A 466 23.21 3.76 -26.11
C TRP A 466 23.33 5.03 -25.26
N ARG A 467 24.47 5.74 -25.34
CA ARG A 467 24.70 6.98 -24.57
C ARG A 467 23.88 8.16 -25.09
N ALA A 468 23.43 8.10 -26.35
CA ALA A 468 22.43 9.04 -26.87
C ALA A 468 21.05 8.86 -26.22
N VAL A 469 20.74 7.67 -25.69
CA VAL A 469 19.43 7.31 -25.14
C VAL A 469 19.40 7.34 -23.62
N PHE A 470 20.46 6.88 -22.96
CA PHE A 470 20.55 6.78 -21.51
C PHE A 470 21.76 7.54 -20.96
N ALA A 471 21.53 8.27 -19.88
CA ALA A 471 22.61 8.85 -19.10
C ALA A 471 23.42 7.74 -18.39
N GLU A 472 24.74 7.84 -18.52
CA GLU A 472 25.69 6.96 -17.84
C GLU A 472 25.95 7.42 -16.41
N GLY A 473 25.86 6.51 -15.45
CA GLY A 473 26.17 6.80 -14.06
C GLY A 473 25.59 5.80 -13.08
N ARG A 474 25.49 6.21 -11.81
CA ARG A 474 25.05 5.36 -10.69
C ARG A 474 23.73 5.81 -10.09
N GLY A 475 23.20 6.97 -10.48
CA GLY A 475 21.88 7.47 -10.06
C GLY A 475 20.75 6.55 -10.51
N VAL A 476 19.60 6.62 -9.83
CA VAL A 476 18.45 5.72 -10.08
C VAL A 476 17.84 5.83 -11.49
N THR A 477 18.05 6.96 -12.17
CA THR A 477 17.59 7.17 -13.56
C THR A 477 18.65 6.78 -14.60
N GLU A 478 19.90 6.63 -14.16
CA GLU A 478 21.07 6.35 -14.99
C GLU A 478 21.30 4.84 -15.13
N VAL A 479 22.11 4.46 -16.09
CA VAL A 479 22.56 3.07 -16.30
C VAL A 479 24.09 3.03 -16.26
N LYS A 480 24.65 1.85 -15.99
CA LYS A 480 26.10 1.63 -16.06
C LYS A 480 26.42 0.45 -16.97
N VAL A 481 27.60 0.48 -17.58
CA VAL A 481 28.11 -0.66 -18.35
C VAL A 481 28.43 -1.81 -17.39
N LYS A 482 27.87 -2.97 -17.67
CA LYS A 482 28.17 -4.24 -16.99
C LYS A 482 29.24 -5.01 -17.74
N ASP A 483 29.10 -5.10 -19.07
CA ASP A 483 30.00 -5.84 -19.94
C ASP A 483 29.87 -5.33 -21.40
N VAL A 484 30.89 -5.60 -22.22
CA VAL A 484 30.89 -5.36 -23.66
C VAL A 484 31.46 -6.57 -24.36
N TYR A 485 30.70 -7.15 -25.29
CA TYR A 485 31.11 -8.36 -26.00
C TYR A 485 30.65 -8.34 -27.45
N THR A 486 31.35 -9.05 -28.33
CA THR A 486 31.03 -9.11 -29.75
C THR A 486 30.37 -10.45 -30.10
N VAL A 487 29.29 -10.40 -30.87
CA VAL A 487 28.66 -11.57 -31.49
C VAL A 487 28.67 -11.40 -33.00
N GLY A 488 29.06 -12.44 -33.73
CA GLY A 488 29.00 -12.45 -35.19
C GLY A 488 28.25 -13.66 -35.69
N THR A 489 27.35 -13.45 -36.66
CA THR A 489 26.81 -14.53 -37.49
C THR A 489 27.81 -14.74 -38.63
N GLY A 490 28.52 -15.87 -38.59
CA GLY A 490 29.48 -16.29 -39.60
C GLY A 490 28.81 -16.92 -40.82
#